data_AF-A0A3N5L3C4-F1
#
_entry.id   AF-A0A3N5L3C4-F1
#
_cell.length_a   1.000
_cell.length_b   1.000
_cell.length_c   1.000
_cell.angle_alpha   90.00
_cell.angle_beta   90.00
_cell.angle_gamma   90.00
#
_symmetry.space_group_name_H-M   'P 1'
#
loop_
_entity.id
_entity.type
_entity.pdbx_description
1 polymer ?
#
loop_
_entity_poly.entity_id
_entity_poly.type
_entity_poly.pdbx_seq_one_letter_code
_entity_poly.pdbx_strand_id
1 'polypeptide(L)'
;MPETPFDTIESGQDYIHLLMEAIEESQREVDAEIRLSPGQDGERRTQALQLVALNLNKLSGHITKSRRILNDLRTLRRLLREERKPVAEAEPVSRVIGAD
;
A
#
# COMPACT_ATOMS: atom_id res chain seq x y z
N MET A 1 -16.31 -16.57 -11.18
CA MET A 1 -15.41 -15.53 -11.73
C MET A 1 -14.05 -15.76 -11.07
N PRO A 2 -12.92 -15.73 -11.79
CA PRO A 2 -11.62 -15.73 -11.13
C PRO A 2 -11.49 -14.45 -10.28
N GLU A 3 -10.88 -14.56 -9.09
CA GLU A 3 -10.62 -13.38 -8.26
C GLU A 3 -9.68 -12.43 -9.01
N THR A 4 -10.08 -11.16 -9.14
CA THR A 4 -9.22 -10.10 -9.67
C THR A 4 -8.49 -9.38 -8.54
N PRO A 5 -7.32 -8.76 -8.80
CA PRO A 5 -6.60 -7.98 -7.79
C PRO A 5 -7.44 -6.86 -7.15
N PHE A 6 -8.55 -6.45 -7.78
CA PHE A 6 -9.37 -5.32 -7.37
C PHE A 6 -10.74 -5.72 -6.80
N ASP A 7 -10.98 -7.01 -6.54
CA ASP A 7 -12.27 -7.48 -6.01
C ASP A 7 -12.56 -6.95 -4.60
N THR A 8 -11.52 -6.63 -3.83
CA THR A 8 -11.64 -6.04 -2.50
C THR A 8 -10.61 -4.94 -2.25
N ILE A 9 -10.86 -4.10 -1.25
CA ILE A 9 -9.90 -3.10 -0.76
C ILE A 9 -8.61 -3.80 -0.28
N GLU A 10 -8.75 -4.99 0.31
CA GLU A 10 -7.64 -5.80 0.79
C GLU A 10 -6.79 -6.37 -0.35
N SER A 11 -7.40 -6.94 -1.39
CA SER A 11 -6.67 -7.46 -2.56
C SER A 11 -5.97 -6.35 -3.35
N GLY A 12 -6.52 -5.12 -3.31
CA GLY A 12 -5.91 -3.95 -3.95
C GLY A 12 -4.58 -3.51 -3.31
N GLN A 13 -4.27 -3.98 -2.09
CA GLN A 13 -3.00 -3.65 -1.43
C GLN A 13 -1.79 -4.28 -2.12
N ASP A 14 -1.94 -5.51 -2.61
CA ASP A 14 -0.87 -6.21 -3.32
C ASP A 14 -0.54 -5.50 -4.63
N TYR A 15 -1.56 -5.00 -5.33
CA TYR A 15 -1.35 -4.18 -6.52
C TYR A 15 -0.63 -2.85 -6.21
N ILE A 16 -0.97 -2.21 -5.08
CA ILE A 16 -0.29 -0.98 -4.65
C ILE A 16 1.17 -1.24 -4.34
N HIS A 17 1.51 -2.41 -3.77
CA HIS A 17 2.90 -2.79 -3.54
C HIS A 17 3.67 -2.94 -4.86
N LEU A 18 3.13 -3.70 -5.82
CA LEU A 18 3.73 -3.87 -7.15
C LEU A 18 3.90 -2.53 -7.87
N LEU A 19 2.92 -1.64 -7.76
CA LEU A 19 3.01 -0.31 -8.34
C LEU A 19 4.12 0.54 -7.70
N MET A 20 4.33 0.43 -6.38
CA MET A 20 5.44 1.11 -5.72
C MET A 20 6.79 0.63 -6.23
N GLU A 21 6.96 -0.69 -6.42
CA GLU A 21 8.20 -1.26 -6.97
C GLU A 21 8.48 -0.73 -8.39
N ALA A 22 7.45 -0.71 -9.25
CA ALA A 22 7.57 -0.17 -10.60
C ALA A 22 7.92 1.33 -10.63
N ILE A 23 7.38 2.11 -9.69
CA ILE A 23 7.72 3.53 -9.54
C ILE A 23 9.18 3.69 -9.10
N GLU A 24 9.65 2.90 -8.13
CA GLU A 24 11.03 2.94 -7.64
C GLU A 24 12.04 2.52 -8.72
N GLU A 25 11.69 1.53 -9.55
CA GLU A 25 12.46 1.17 -10.73
C GLU A 25 12.53 2.32 -11.74
N SER A 26 11.37 2.89 -12.11
CA SER A 26 11.30 4.02 -13.04
C SER A 26 12.11 5.23 -12.56
N GLN A 27 12.13 5.50 -11.24
CA GLN A 27 12.93 6.57 -10.66
C GLN A 27 14.43 6.30 -10.85
N ARG A 28 14.89 5.07 -10.60
CA ARG A 28 16.30 4.69 -10.78
C ARG A 28 16.74 4.81 -12.23
N GLU A 29 15.89 4.42 -13.18
CA GLU A 29 16.14 4.54 -14.61
C GLU A 29 16.28 6.00 -15.05
N VAL A 30 15.32 6.86 -14.66
CA VAL A 30 15.35 8.29 -14.99
C VAL A 30 16.57 8.97 -14.38
N ASP A 31 16.93 8.64 -13.13
CA ASP A 31 18.12 9.18 -12.49
C ASP A 31 19.41 8.75 -13.22
N ALA A 32 19.45 7.52 -13.75
CA ALA A 32 20.56 7.05 -14.58
C ALA A 32 20.62 7.83 -15.90
N GLU A 33 19.49 8.05 -16.57
CA GLU A 33 19.44 8.84 -17.80
C GLU A 33 19.89 10.29 -17.60
N ILE A 34 19.50 10.93 -16.49
CA ILE A 34 19.94 12.29 -16.16
C ILE A 34 21.47 12.34 -16.04
N ARG A 35 22.08 11.35 -15.39
CA ARG A 35 23.55 11.27 -15.23
C ARG A 35 24.29 11.05 -16.55
N LEU A 36 23.65 10.38 -17.51
CA LEU A 36 24.23 10.02 -18.82
C LEU A 36 24.06 11.10 -19.90
N SER A 37 23.47 12.26 -19.59
CA SER A 37 23.15 13.30 -20.58
C SER A 37 24.07 14.55 -20.54
N PRO A 38 25.41 14.46 -20.76
CA PRO A 38 26.27 15.64 -20.90
C PRO A 38 26.31 16.14 -22.35
N GLY A 39 25.99 17.42 -22.60
CA GLY A 39 26.19 18.06 -23.90
C GLY A 39 25.34 19.32 -24.14
N GLN A 40 25.71 20.15 -25.13
CA GLN A 40 25.01 21.40 -25.48
C GLN A 40 23.58 21.18 -26.02
N ASP A 41 23.28 20.01 -26.60
CA ASP A 41 21.91 19.58 -26.94
C ASP A 41 21.20 18.84 -25.78
N GLY A 42 21.92 18.55 -24.71
CA GLY A 42 21.47 17.76 -23.56
C GLY A 42 20.68 18.56 -22.53
N GLU A 43 20.75 19.89 -22.53
CA GLU A 43 20.11 20.71 -21.48
C GLU A 43 18.59 20.58 -21.48
N ARG A 44 17.95 20.67 -22.66
CA ARG A 44 16.49 20.49 -22.79
C ARG A 44 16.05 19.07 -22.42
N ARG A 45 16.84 18.07 -22.78
CA ARG A 45 16.57 16.66 -22.42
C ARG A 45 16.68 16.47 -20.90
N THR A 46 17.72 17.01 -20.29
CA THR A 46 17.92 16.97 -18.84
C THR A 46 16.78 17.68 -18.09
N GLN A 47 16.33 18.85 -18.56
CA GLN A 47 15.17 19.54 -18.00
C GLN A 47 13.88 18.70 -18.10
N ALA A 48 13.65 18.04 -19.24
CA ALA A 48 12.52 17.13 -19.40
C ALA A 48 12.60 15.93 -18.45
N LEU A 49 13.78 15.30 -18.31
CA LEU A 49 13.99 14.19 -17.37
C LEU A 49 13.81 14.63 -15.91
N GLN A 50 14.23 15.84 -15.54
CA GLN A 50 13.97 16.41 -14.21
C GLN A 50 12.47 16.61 -13.95
N LEU A 51 11.70 17.02 -14.96
CA LEU A 51 10.23 17.09 -14.85
C LEU A 51 9.60 15.70 -14.69
N VAL A 52 10.12 14.68 -15.37
CA VAL A 52 9.70 13.29 -15.19
C VAL A 52 9.99 12.84 -13.76
N ALA A 53 11.21 13.04 -13.26
CA ALA A 53 11.61 12.69 -11.90
C ALA A 53 10.74 13.38 -10.85
N LEU A 54 10.40 14.66 -11.04
CA LEU A 54 9.48 15.38 -10.17
C LEU A 54 8.08 14.73 -10.14
N ASN A 55 7.55 14.33 -11.29
CA ASN A 55 6.23 13.70 -11.35
C ASN A 55 6.25 12.28 -10.78
N LEU A 56 7.33 11.51 -10.97
CA LEU A 56 7.51 10.22 -10.31
C LEU A 56 7.56 10.36 -8.77
N ASN A 57 8.26 11.38 -8.26
CA ASN A 57 8.26 11.68 -6.82
C ASN A 57 6.87 12.03 -6.29
N LYS A 58 6.08 12.82 -7.03
CA LYS A 58 4.68 13.10 -6.67
C LYS A 58 3.86 11.83 -6.64
N LEU A 59 3.98 11.00 -7.68
CA LEU A 59 3.26 9.73 -7.79
C LEU A 59 3.60 8.80 -6.61
N SER A 60 4.88 8.61 -6.30
CA SER A 60 5.34 7.84 -5.14
C SER A 60 4.72 8.35 -3.82
N GLY A 61 4.68 9.67 -3.64
CA GLY A 61 4.02 10.29 -2.49
C GLY A 61 2.51 10.00 -2.42
N HIS A 62 1.80 10.06 -3.55
CA HIS A 62 0.37 9.75 -3.61
C HIS A 62 0.08 8.26 -3.34
N ILE A 63 0.88 7.35 -3.91
CA ILE A 63 0.73 5.91 -3.70
C ILE A 63 1.05 5.54 -2.24
N THR A 64 2.07 6.14 -1.64
CA THR A 64 2.39 5.93 -0.21
C THR A 64 1.24 6.34 0.70
N LYS A 65 0.62 7.51 0.44
CA LYS A 65 -0.58 7.96 1.17
C LYS A 65 -1.75 7.01 0.98
N SER A 66 -1.99 6.57 -0.26
CA SER A 66 -3.06 5.63 -0.59
C SER A 66 -2.87 4.29 0.13
N ARG A 67 -1.64 3.74 0.15
CA ARG A 67 -1.30 2.52 0.90
C ARG A 67 -1.62 2.65 2.39
N ARG A 68 -1.28 3.78 3.00
CA ARG A 68 -1.58 4.04 4.42
C ARG A 68 -3.09 4.03 4.66
N ILE A 69 -3.87 4.75 3.85
CA ILE A 69 -5.34 4.80 3.96
C ILE A 69 -5.95 3.39 3.83
N LEU A 70 -5.48 2.59 2.86
CA LEU A 70 -5.96 1.22 2.69
C LEU A 70 -5.67 0.35 3.93
N ASN A 71 -4.48 0.47 4.52
CA ASN A 71 -4.13 -0.22 5.76
C ASN A 71 -5.02 0.20 6.94
N ASP A 72 -5.31 1.49 7.06
CA ASP A 72 -6.18 2.03 8.11
C ASP A 72 -7.60 1.47 7.95
N LEU A 73 -8.15 1.49 6.73
CA LEU A 73 -9.47 0.93 6.42
C LEU A 73 -9.56 -0.57 6.74
N ARG A 74 -8.54 -1.34 6.39
CA ARG A 74 -8.44 -2.77 6.73
C ARG A 74 -8.45 -3.00 8.23
N THR A 75 -7.71 -2.18 8.98
CA THR A 75 -7.65 -2.26 10.44
C THR A 75 -9.00 -1.93 11.07
N LEU A 76 -9.64 -0.84 10.63
CA LEU A 76 -10.97 -0.44 11.12
C LEU A 76 -12.03 -1.50 10.83
N ARG A 77 -12.03 -2.09 9.63
CA ARG A 77 -12.96 -3.19 9.27
C ARG A 77 -12.76 -4.41 10.17
N ARG A 78 -11.52 -4.73 10.54
CA ARG A 78 -11.21 -5.85 11.45
C ARG A 78 -11.74 -5.57 12.86
N LEU A 79 -11.45 -4.39 13.42
CA LEU A 79 -11.92 -3.99 14.75
C LEU A 79 -13.45 -4.01 14.84
N LEU A 80 -14.15 -3.41 13.87
CA LEU A 80 -15.62 -3.42 13.82
C LEU A 80 -16.22 -4.82 13.73
N ARG A 81 -15.51 -5.81 13.17
CA ARG A 81 -15.95 -7.21 13.12
C ARG A 81 -15.67 -7.94 14.42
N GLU A 82 -14.52 -7.68 15.06
CA GLU A 82 -14.17 -8.23 16.38
C GLU A 82 -15.15 -7.72 17.46
N GLU A 83 -15.51 -6.44 17.44
CA GLU A 83 -16.53 -5.84 18.33
C GLU A 83 -17.92 -6.46 18.17
N ARG A 84 -18.25 -6.97 16.98
CA ARG A 84 -19.55 -7.60 16.68
C ARG A 84 -19.60 -9.09 17.00
N LYS A 85 -18.48 -9.73 17.37
CA LYS A 85 -18.48 -11.14 17.78
C LYS A 85 -19.13 -11.25 19.18
N PRO A 86 -20.27 -11.93 19.34
CA PRO A 86 -20.90 -12.07 20.65
C PRO A 86 -19.98 -12.85 21.59
N VAL A 87 -19.93 -12.43 22.86
CA VAL A 87 -19.26 -13.11 23.99
C VAL A 87 -20.04 -14.39 24.34
N ALA A 88 -20.22 -15.29 23.38
CA ALA A 88 -21.02 -16.51 23.52
C ALA A 88 -20.17 -17.79 23.59
N GLU A 89 -18.85 -17.66 23.67
CA GLU A 89 -17.90 -18.78 23.84
C GLU A 89 -17.16 -18.72 25.19
N ALA A 90 -17.73 -18.03 26.19
CA ALA A 90 -17.33 -18.25 27.58
C ALA A 90 -18.07 -19.49 28.09
N GLU A 91 -17.46 -20.66 27.95
CA GLU A 91 -18.00 -21.91 28.52
C GLU A 91 -18.31 -21.73 30.02
N PRO A 92 -19.47 -22.20 30.51
CA PRO A 92 -19.82 -22.08 31.91
C PRO A 92 -18.90 -22.98 32.74
N VAL A 93 -18.02 -22.36 33.53
CA VAL A 93 -17.26 -23.03 34.59
C VAL A 93 -18.27 -23.69 35.53
N SER A 94 -18.43 -25.01 35.39
CA SER A 94 -19.29 -25.80 36.27
C SER A 94 -18.81 -25.64 37.71
N ARG A 95 -19.62 -24.92 38.49
CA ARG A 95 -19.44 -24.75 39.93
C ARG A 95 -19.74 -26.08 40.62
N VAL A 96 -18.70 -26.86 40.91
CA VAL A 96 -18.83 -27.98 41.85
C VAL A 96 -19.01 -27.38 43.24
N ILE A 97 -20.26 -27.27 43.68
CA ILE A 97 -20.61 -27.02 45.07
C ILE A 97 -20.56 -28.39 45.77
N GLY A 98 -19.46 -28.68 46.45
CA GLY A 98 -19.43 -29.70 47.49
C GLY A 98 -19.85 -29.03 48.80
N ALA A 99 -20.99 -29.44 49.34
CA ALA A 99 -21.40 -29.17 50.70
C ALA A 99 -21.29 -30.49 51.48
N ASP A 100 -20.68 -30.41 52.66
CA ASP A 100 -20.61 -31.45 53.69
C ASP A 100 -22.00 -31.87 54.22
#